data_AF-A0A7S6W1E0-F1
#
_entry.id   AF-A0A7S6W1E0-F1
#
_cell.length_a   1.000
_cell.length_b   1.000
_cell.length_c   1.000
_cell.angle_alpha   90.00
_cell.angle_beta   90.00
_cell.angle_gamma   90.00
#
_symmetry.space_group_name_H-M   'P 1'
#
loop_
_entity.id
_entity.type
_entity.pdbx_description
1 polymer ?
#
loop_
_entity_poly.entity_id
_entity_poly.type
_entity_poly.pdbx_seq_one_letter_code
_entity_poly.pdbx_strand_id
1 'polypeptide(L)' 'MYILYLGLAIILIGGLGFLIAAFKTSILWGLGCLLFYPISIVFLILYWQDAKNPFFLQLIGVFIVFLGSILISPTELGTV' A
#
# COMPACT_ATOMS: atom_id res chain seq x y z
N MET A 1 -14.58 12.15 7.05
CA MET A 1 -13.79 12.43 5.81
C MET A 1 -12.27 12.41 6.03
N TYR A 2 -11.71 12.86 7.16
CA TYR A 2 -10.24 12.87 7.40
C TYR A 2 -9.54 11.49 7.45
N ILE A 3 -10.23 10.45 7.92
CA ILE A 3 -9.68 9.09 8.01
C ILE A 3 -9.39 8.49 6.63
N LEU A 4 -10.17 8.84 5.60
CA LEU A 4 -9.92 8.42 4.22
C LEU A 4 -8.60 9.00 3.69
N TYR A 5 -8.33 10.28 3.98
CA TYR A 5 -7.07 10.93 3.58
C TYR A 5 -5.86 10.34 4.31
N LEU A 6 -5.99 10.03 5.61
CA LEU A 6 -4.94 9.33 6.37
C LEU A 6 -4.64 7.95 5.78
N GLY A 7 -5.68 7.18 5.48
CA GLY A 7 -5.55 5.87 4.86
C GLY A 7 -4.88 5.92 3.48
N LEU A 8 -5.27 6.90 2.65
CA LEU A 8 -4.66 7.12 1.34
C LEU A 8 -3.19 7.55 1.46
N ALA A 9 -2.85 8.40 2.43
CA ALA A 9 -1.46 8.79 2.70
C ALA A 9 -0.60 7.59 3.10
N ILE A 10 -1.10 6.69 3.96
CA ILE A 10 -0.33 5.50 4.39
C ILE A 10 -0.16 4.51 3.23
N ILE A 11 -1.18 4.32 2.39
CA ILE A 11 -1.06 3.49 1.18
C ILE A 11 -0.02 4.09 0.22
N LEU A 12 -0.02 5.41 0.04
CA LEU A 12 0.99 6.10 -0.77
C LEU A 12 2.40 5.93 -0.19
N ILE A 13 2.58 6.07 1.12
CA ILE A 13 3.89 5.89 1.77
C ILE A 13 4.37 4.44 1.65
N GLY A 14 3.48 3.45 1.83
CA GLY A 14 3.79 2.03 1.63
C GLY A 14 4.16 1.71 0.18
N GLY A 15 3.39 2.23 -0.78
CA GLY A 15 3.65 2.07 -2.22
C GLY A 15 4.91 2.79 -2.68
N LEU A 16 5.15 4.03 -2.21
CA LEU A 16 6.37 4.79 -2.48
C LEU A 16 7.59 4.11 -1.88
N GLY A 17 7.49 3.57 -0.66
CA GLY A 17 8.57 2.80 -0.04
C GLY A 17 8.91 1.54 -0.84
N PHE A 18 7.89 0.86 -1.36
CA PHE A 18 8.08 -0.31 -2.22
C PHE A 18 8.75 0.08 -3.55
N LEU A 19 8.30 1.17 -4.15
CA LEU A 19 8.85 1.69 -5.40
C LEU A 19 10.30 2.19 -5.22
N ILE A 20 10.60 2.87 -4.11
CA ILE A 20 11.96 3.31 -3.75
C ILE A 20 12.89 2.10 -3.56
N ALA A 21 12.43 1.05 -2.88
CA ALA A 21 13.21 -0.19 -2.74
C ALA A 21 13.47 -0.84 -4.12
N ALA A 22 12.46 -0.88 -4.99
CA ALA A 22 12.59 -1.40 -6.35
C ALA A 22 13.59 -0.61 -7.20
N PHE A 23 13.52 0.73 -7.17
CA PHE A 23 14.48 1.60 -7.86
C PHE A 23 15.89 1.53 -7.26
N LYS A 24 16.03 1.37 -5.94
CA LYS A 24 17.33 1.18 -5.27
C LYS A 24 18.01 -0.11 -5.71
N THR A 25 17.26 -1.16 -5.98
CA THR A 25 17.80 -2.42 -6.48
C THR A 25 18.20 -2.30 -7.95
N SER A 26 17.27 -1.91 -8.84
CA SER A 26 17.58 -1.64 -10.25
C SER A 26 16.48 -0.82 -10.91
N ILE A 27 16.87 0.07 -11.83
CA ILE A 27 15.91 0.90 -12.59
C ILE A 27 14.89 0.04 -13.38
N LEU A 28 15.31 -1.13 -13.89
CA LEU A 28 14.42 -2.08 -14.59
C LEU A 28 13.34 -2.66 -13.67
N TRP A 29 13.68 -2.95 -12.41
CA TRP A 29 12.72 -3.48 -11.44
C TRP A 29 11.70 -2.42 -11.00
N GLY A 30 12.16 -1.17 -10.81
CA GLY A 30 11.28 -0.03 -10.56
C GLY A 30 10.30 0.21 -11.71
N LEU A 31 10.79 0.22 -12.96
CA LEU A 31 9.94 0.35 -14.15
C LEU A 31 8.99 -0.85 -14.31
N GLY A 32 9.48 -2.07 -14.05
CA GLY A 32 8.71 -3.29 -14.09
C GLY A 32 7.55 -3.31 -13.09
N CYS A 33 7.79 -2.88 -11.85
CA CYS A 33 6.74 -2.73 -10.84
C CYS A 33 5.71 -1.64 -11.21
N LEU A 34 6.13 -0.57 -11.89
CA LEU A 34 5.26 0.54 -12.29
C LEU A 34 4.36 0.16 -13.48
N LEU A 35 4.91 -0.56 -14.46
CA LEU A 35 4.22 -0.96 -15.69
C LEU A 35 3.39 -2.25 -15.53
N PHE A 36 3.84 -3.17 -14.68
CA PHE A 36 3.20 -4.47 -14.49
C PHE A 36 3.04 -4.77 -13.00
N TYR A 37 1.80 -4.68 -12.53
CA TYR A 37 1.42 -5.08 -11.17
C TYR A 37 1.91 -6.48 -10.74
N PRO A 38 1.87 -7.55 -11.58
CA PRO A 38 2.37 -8.86 -11.17
C PRO A 38 3.88 -8.91 -10.91
N ILE A 39 4.68 -8.02 -11.51
CA ILE A 39 6.12 -7.92 -11.25
C ILE A 39 6.37 -7.50 -9.79
N SER A 40 5.45 -6.73 -9.17
CA SER A 40 5.58 -6.36 -7.76
C SER A 40 5.57 -7.58 -6.84
N ILE A 41 4.75 -8.59 -7.14
CA ILE A 41 4.68 -9.84 -6.36
C ILE A 41 5.97 -10.65 -6.52
N VAL A 42 6.49 -10.73 -7.74
CA VAL A 42 7.76 -11.42 -8.01
C VAL A 42 8.92 -10.72 -7.30
N PHE A 43 8.94 -9.39 -7.33
CA PHE A 43 9.94 -8.58 -6.64
C PHE A 43 9.83 -8.72 -5.12
N LEU A 44 8.61 -8.78 -4.56
CA LEU A 44 8.38 -8.99 -3.14
C LEU A 44 8.98 -10.32 -2.67
N ILE A 45 8.83 -11.39 -3.46
CA ILE A 45 9.34 -12.73 -3.12
C ILE A 45 10.87 -12.78 -3.28
N LEU A 46 11.42 -12.22 -4.36
CA LEU A 46 12.87 -12.21 -4.63
C LEU A 46 13.64 -11.30 -3.69
N TYR A 47 13.10 -10.11 -3.38
CA TYR A 47 13.74 -9.06 -2.58
C TYR A 47 13.06 -8.87 -1.24
N TRP A 48 12.65 -9.98 -0.62
CA TRP A 48 11.96 -9.98 0.68
C TRP A 48 12.68 -9.16 1.77
N GLN A 49 14.01 -9.13 1.76
CA GLN A 49 14.80 -8.35 2.74
C GLN A 49 14.56 -6.84 2.64
N ASP A 50 14.51 -6.30 1.43
CA ASP A 50 14.27 -4.87 1.18
C ASP A 50 12.78 -4.53 1.17
N ALA A 51 11.94 -5.47 0.73
CA ALA A 51 10.51 -5.26 0.55
C ALA A 51 9.68 -5.44 1.84
N LYS A 52 10.20 -6.11 2.89
CA LYS A 52 9.45 -6.34 4.14
C LYS A 52 9.00 -5.04 4.82
N ASN A 53 9.87 -4.03 4.88
CA ASN A 53 9.55 -2.76 5.55
C ASN A 53 8.41 -2.02 4.86
N PRO A 54 8.46 -1.74 3.54
CA PRO A 54 7.36 -1.07 2.86
C PRO A 54 6.10 -1.93 2.79
N PHE A 55 6.23 -3.25 2.66
CA PHE A 55 5.07 -4.15 2.65
C PHE A 55 4.33 -4.16 3.99
N PHE A 56 5.04 -4.24 5.13
CA PHE A 56 4.43 -4.13 6.46
C PHE A 56 3.75 -2.78 6.67
N LEU A 57 4.36 -1.70 6.19
CA LEU A 57 3.80 -0.34 6.28
C LEU A 57 2.52 -0.23 5.45
N GLN A 58 2.51 -0.82 4.24
CA GLN A 58 1.34 -0.90 3.39
C GLN A 58 0.23 -1.77 4.01
N LEU A 59 0.60 -2.90 4.61
CA LEU A 59 -0.33 -3.79 5.31
C LEU A 59 -0.99 -3.09 6.51
N ILE A 60 -0.22 -2.36 7.31
CA ILE A 60 -0.73 -1.53 8.41
C ILE A 60 -1.66 -0.44 7.85
N GLY A 61 -1.32 0.20 6.73
CA GLY A 61 -2.18 1.17 6.07
C GLY A 61 -3.51 0.60 5.61
N VAL A 62 -3.49 -0.55 4.94
CA VAL A 62 -4.70 -1.28 4.52
C VAL A 62 -5.53 -1.66 5.76
N PHE A 63 -4.89 -2.12 6.82
CA PHE A 63 -5.57 -2.47 8.06
C PHE A 63 -6.25 -1.27 8.72
N ILE A 64 -5.60 -0.10 8.74
CA ILE A 64 -6.16 1.16 9.23
C ILE A 64 -7.31 1.63 8.35
N VAL A 65 -7.18 1.56 7.03
CA VAL A 65 -8.26 1.88 6.08
C VAL A 65 -9.45 0.97 6.28
N PHE A 66 -9.22 -0.32 6.48
CA PHE A 66 -10.25 -1.33 6.66
C PHE A 66 -10.99 -1.17 8.00
N LEU A 67 -10.25 -0.93 9.09
CA LEU A 67 -10.86 -0.56 10.37
C LEU A 67 -11.62 0.76 10.27
N GLY A 68 -11.05 1.73 9.58
CA GLY A 68 -11.66 3.02 9.31
C GLY A 68 -12.96 2.88 8.52
N SER A 69 -13.03 2.03 7.50
CA SER A 69 -14.23 1.82 6.67
C SER A 69 -15.32 1.04 7.41
N ILE A 70 -14.97 0.12 8.31
CA ILE A 70 -15.94 -0.52 9.20
C ILE A 70 -16.50 0.50 10.20
N LEU A 71 -15.65 1.36 10.78
CA LEU A 71 -16.08 2.40 11.72
C LEU A 71 -16.87 3.54 11.05
N ILE A 72 -16.55 3.86 9.80
CA ILE A 72 -17.24 4.85 8.94
C ILE A 72 -18.39 4.22 8.13
N SER A 73 -18.65 2.92 8.28
CA SER A 73 -19.82 2.29 7.67
C SER A 73 -21.06 3.10 8.03
N PRO A 74 -21.88 3.48 7.04
CA PRO A 74 -22.90 4.49 7.25
C PRO A 74 -23.99 3.92 8.15
N THR A 75 -23.98 4.31 9.42
CA THR A 75 -25.20 4.42 10.22
C THR A 75 -26.17 5.47 9.61
N GLU A 76 -25.80 6.12 8.51
CA GLU A 76 -26.58 7.09 7.73
C GLU A 76 -27.48 6.45 6.64
N LEU A 77 -27.55 5.12 6.49
CA LEU A 77 -28.54 4.46 5.61
C LEU A 77 -29.72 3.83 6.39
N GLY A 78 -30.01 4.36 7.59
CA GLY A 78 -31.01 3.84 8.52
C GLY A 78 -32.00 4.89 9.06
N THR A 79 -32.12 6.06 8.44
CA THR A 79 -33.23 6.99 8.70
C THR A 79 -33.93 7.32 7.40
N VAL A 80 -34.80 6.38 7.01
CA VAL A 80 -36.08 6.71 6.37
C VAL A 80 -36.86 7.73 7.20
#